data_AF-A0A961JTX3-F1
#
_entry.id   AF-A0A961JTX3-F1
#
_cell.length_a   1.000
_cell.length_b   1.000
_cell.length_c   1.000
_cell.angle_alpha   90.00
_cell.angle_beta   90.00
_cell.angle_gamma   90.00
#
_symmetry.space_group_name_H-M   'P 1'
#
loop_
_entity.id
_entity.type
_entity.pdbx_description
1 polymer ?
#
loop_
_entity_poly.entity_id
_entity_poly.type
_entity_poly.pdbx_seq_one_letter_code
_entity_poly.pdbx_strand_id
1 'polypeptide(L)'
;MLKKLILLLAVLTALVLPAYAQETGAPETGAQETGAQETGAQEANAALGPMQAILQEQAELIVKSSRTTIGPAIEAVSASGLPQAAEVLETWQAREMWQRKADGLFFRGEDIGSKTYRPIDFDTGEAVGEVPSSELKQIKPNSGIQGLIGTALVTFQLNDPSRAKRIDALRSLERAANADLLAPLRASIEPEEDAVLKARKQRLERLLTISYDPDPEARIAAIEEMSGDLGLDVRGALNPLTVKTLKVFEGEPPAEVNVARVLRPGS
;
A
#
# COMPACT_ATOMS: atom_id res chain seq x y z
N MET A 1 -28.14 41.59 -45.52
CA MET A 1 -28.29 40.12 -45.67
C MET A 1 -29.37 39.63 -44.69
N LEU A 2 -29.85 38.38 -44.86
CA LEU A 2 -30.74 37.57 -44.00
C LEU A 2 -30.99 38.09 -42.55
N LYS A 3 -32.15 37.91 -41.91
CA LYS A 3 -33.54 37.49 -42.19
C LYS A 3 -34.19 37.45 -40.78
N LYS A 4 -35.32 38.12 -40.51
CA LYS A 4 -36.11 37.93 -39.27
C LYS A 4 -37.52 37.44 -39.61
N LEU A 5 -37.92 36.28 -39.09
CA LEU A 5 -39.27 35.66 -39.14
C LEU A 5 -39.19 34.42 -38.20
N ILE A 6 -40.00 34.20 -37.16
CA ILE A 6 -41.40 33.70 -37.04
C ILE A 6 -41.68 33.68 -35.49
N LEU A 7 -42.83 33.96 -34.85
CA LEU A 7 -44.26 34.21 -35.15
C LEU A 7 -45.24 33.02 -34.89
N LEU A 8 -46.31 33.28 -34.12
CA LEU A 8 -47.33 32.36 -33.54
C LEU A 8 -46.81 31.36 -32.46
N LEU A 9 -47.50 31.01 -31.37
CA LEU A 9 -48.85 31.23 -30.77
C LEU A 9 -49.92 30.10 -30.95
N ALA A 10 -50.49 29.69 -29.80
CA ALA A 10 -51.80 29.02 -29.55
C ALA A 10 -51.92 27.48 -29.69
N VAL A 11 -53.08 26.98 -29.19
CA VAL A 11 -53.58 25.58 -29.04
C VAL A 11 -53.08 24.90 -27.74
N LEU A 12 -53.85 24.76 -26.63
CA LEU A 12 -55.21 24.22 -26.38
C LEU A 12 -55.22 22.68 -26.60
N THR A 13 -55.76 21.78 -25.76
CA THR A 13 -57.03 21.76 -25.00
C THR A 13 -56.96 20.68 -23.88
N ALA A 14 -57.90 20.66 -22.93
CA ALA A 14 -58.00 19.63 -21.88
C ALA A 14 -59.28 18.77 -22.01
N LEU A 15 -59.22 17.50 -21.57
CA LEU A 15 -60.32 16.58 -21.22
C LEU A 15 -59.68 15.49 -20.31
N VAL A 16 -59.94 15.40 -18.99
CA VAL A 16 -61.14 14.91 -18.26
C VAL A 16 -61.22 13.36 -18.15
N LEU A 17 -61.44 12.90 -16.92
CA LEU A 17 -61.51 11.53 -16.37
C LEU A 17 -62.93 10.91 -16.58
N PRO A 18 -63.37 9.77 -15.96
CA PRO A 18 -62.71 8.78 -15.07
C PRO A 18 -63.02 7.29 -15.41
N ALA A 19 -62.51 6.32 -14.59
CA ALA A 19 -63.33 5.26 -13.97
C ALA A 19 -62.56 4.30 -13.03
N TYR A 20 -63.17 4.08 -11.87
CA TYR A 20 -62.95 3.11 -10.78
C TYR A 20 -62.27 1.75 -11.03
N ALA A 21 -61.42 1.36 -10.07
CA ALA A 21 -61.51 0.07 -9.37
C ALA A 21 -61.05 0.24 -7.89
N GLN A 22 -61.72 -0.45 -6.96
CA GLN A 22 -61.27 -0.73 -5.59
C GLN A 22 -60.64 -2.15 -5.58
N GLU A 23 -59.86 -2.65 -4.61
CA GLU A 23 -60.03 -2.58 -3.16
C GLU A 23 -58.73 -2.58 -2.34
N THR A 24 -58.80 -1.84 -1.22
CA THR A 24 -58.21 -2.04 0.12
C THR A 24 -57.14 -3.12 0.36
N GLY A 25 -56.00 -2.71 0.92
CA GLY A 25 -55.05 -3.60 1.60
C GLY A 25 -53.91 -2.87 2.32
N ALA A 26 -54.11 -2.45 3.58
CA ALA A 26 -53.10 -1.83 4.45
C ALA A 26 -53.59 -1.84 5.92
N PRO A 27 -52.72 -1.62 6.93
CA PRO A 27 -51.27 -1.46 6.89
C PRO A 27 -50.51 -2.49 7.77
N GLU A 28 -49.20 -2.64 7.54
CA GLU A 28 -48.25 -2.93 8.63
C GLU A 28 -47.00 -2.06 8.50
N THR A 29 -46.39 -1.70 9.64
CA THR A 29 -45.33 -0.69 9.75
C THR A 29 -43.95 -1.31 9.81
N GLY A 30 -43.07 -0.96 8.87
CA GLY A 30 -41.62 -1.18 8.97
C GLY A 30 -40.88 0.12 8.69
N ALA A 31 -40.25 0.71 9.70
CA ALA A 31 -39.45 1.93 9.54
C ALA A 31 -38.06 1.58 8.98
N GLN A 32 -37.70 2.16 7.83
CA GLN A 32 -36.34 2.04 7.26
C GLN A 32 -35.49 3.27 7.63
N GLU A 33 -34.94 3.28 8.84
CA GLU A 33 -33.93 4.27 9.27
C GLU A 33 -32.50 3.74 9.11
N THR A 34 -32.05 3.51 7.87
CA THR A 34 -30.61 3.37 7.54
C THR A 34 -30.39 3.79 6.09
N GLY A 35 -29.58 4.82 5.85
CA GLY A 35 -29.26 5.31 4.49
C GLY A 35 -28.59 6.69 4.39
N ALA A 36 -28.49 7.44 5.50
CA ALA A 36 -27.91 8.79 5.52
C ALA A 36 -26.39 8.84 5.84
N GLN A 37 -25.77 7.71 6.20
CA GLN A 37 -24.36 7.68 6.63
C GLN A 37 -23.37 7.24 5.54
N GLU A 38 -23.81 6.48 4.53
CA GLU A 38 -22.93 6.01 3.44
C GLU A 38 -22.82 7.06 2.32
N THR A 39 -23.95 7.66 1.92
CA THR A 39 -24.02 8.72 0.90
C THR A 39 -23.21 9.96 1.31
N GLY A 40 -23.33 10.43 2.55
CA GLY A 40 -22.59 11.60 3.03
C GLY A 40 -21.06 11.43 3.02
N ALA A 41 -20.56 10.21 3.21
CA ALA A 41 -19.13 9.92 3.10
C ALA A 41 -18.66 9.93 1.64
N GLN A 42 -19.44 9.34 0.72
CA GLN A 42 -19.10 9.33 -0.70
C GLN A 42 -19.21 10.71 -1.37
N GLU A 43 -20.19 11.54 -0.98
CA GLU A 43 -20.29 12.93 -1.46
C GLU A 43 -19.17 13.83 -0.91
N ALA A 44 -18.74 13.63 0.34
CA ALA A 44 -17.58 14.33 0.90
C ALA A 44 -16.26 13.93 0.21
N ASN A 45 -16.05 12.63 -0.04
CA ASN A 45 -14.90 12.14 -0.81
C ASN A 45 -14.92 12.64 -2.27
N ALA A 46 -16.08 12.89 -2.87
CA ALA A 46 -16.18 13.42 -4.24
C ALA A 46 -15.75 14.90 -4.38
N ALA A 47 -15.59 15.64 -3.28
CA ALA A 47 -15.02 16.98 -3.25
C ALA A 47 -13.51 17.01 -2.98
N LEU A 48 -12.92 15.86 -2.65
CA LEU A 48 -11.49 15.66 -2.43
C LEU A 48 -10.88 14.89 -3.61
N GLY A 49 -9.55 14.96 -3.77
CA GLY A 49 -8.85 14.10 -4.71
C GLY A 49 -8.81 12.64 -4.22
N PRO A 50 -8.62 11.65 -5.12
CA PRO A 50 -8.69 10.23 -4.76
C PRO A 50 -7.60 9.78 -3.77
N MET A 51 -6.41 10.38 -3.79
CA MET A 51 -5.39 10.11 -2.78
C MET A 51 -5.78 10.74 -1.43
N GLN A 52 -6.28 11.98 -1.46
CA GLN A 52 -6.73 12.68 -0.26
C GLN A 52 -7.93 11.98 0.40
N ALA A 53 -8.84 11.36 -0.37
CA ALA A 53 -9.88 10.48 0.16
C ALA A 53 -9.30 9.31 0.97
N ILE A 54 -8.37 8.54 0.39
CA ILE A 54 -7.68 7.44 1.09
C ILE A 54 -6.94 7.93 2.34
N LEU A 55 -6.29 9.09 2.27
CA LEU A 55 -5.61 9.68 3.43
C LEU A 55 -6.59 10.17 4.53
N GLN A 56 -7.83 10.54 4.19
CA GLN A 56 -8.88 10.82 5.19
C GLN A 56 -9.42 9.53 5.82
N GLU A 57 -9.73 8.51 5.02
CA GLU A 57 -10.18 7.19 5.53
C GLU A 57 -9.18 6.56 6.50
N GLN A 58 -7.88 6.78 6.27
CA GLN A 58 -6.79 6.28 7.11
C GLN A 58 -6.27 7.30 8.15
N ALA A 59 -6.91 8.46 8.28
CA ALA A 59 -6.38 9.61 9.02
C ALA A 59 -6.04 9.28 10.48
N GLU A 60 -6.89 8.54 11.21
CA GLU A 60 -6.62 8.19 12.60
C GLU A 60 -5.31 7.39 12.75
N LEU A 61 -5.06 6.44 11.86
CA LEU A 61 -3.86 5.60 11.89
C LEU A 61 -2.62 6.43 11.57
N ILE A 62 -2.69 7.24 10.51
CA ILE A 62 -1.61 8.14 10.06
C ILE A 62 -1.22 9.11 11.19
N VAL A 63 -2.20 9.74 11.81
CA VAL A 63 -2.05 10.80 12.82
C VAL A 63 -1.64 10.26 14.19
N LYS A 64 -2.02 9.01 14.51
CA LYS A 64 -1.57 8.26 15.69
C LYS A 64 -0.14 7.71 15.53
N SER A 65 0.26 7.38 14.30
CA SER A 65 1.62 6.95 13.92
C SER A 65 2.22 5.85 14.83
N SER A 66 1.43 4.81 15.11
CA SER A 66 1.87 3.64 15.88
C SER A 66 2.30 2.49 14.97
N ARG A 67 3.53 1.96 15.13
CA ARG A 67 4.04 0.83 14.31
C ARG A 67 3.14 -0.40 14.37
N THR A 68 2.41 -0.62 15.48
CA THR A 68 1.51 -1.77 15.64
C THR A 68 0.18 -1.65 14.90
N THR A 69 -0.20 -0.46 14.43
CA THR A 69 -1.50 -0.22 13.77
C THR A 69 -1.39 0.55 12.45
N ILE A 70 -0.19 0.88 11.98
CA ILE A 70 -0.02 1.69 10.76
C ILE A 70 -0.15 0.90 9.45
N GLY A 71 -0.10 -0.44 9.53
CA GLY A 71 -0.10 -1.33 8.36
C GLY A 71 -1.19 -0.99 7.33
N PRO A 72 -2.48 -0.97 7.71
CA PRO A 72 -3.57 -0.68 6.78
C PRO A 72 -3.47 0.68 6.08
N ALA A 73 -2.90 1.70 6.73
CA ALA A 73 -2.71 3.01 6.12
C ALA A 73 -1.60 3.02 5.05
N ILE A 74 -0.51 2.28 5.28
CA ILE A 74 0.55 2.09 4.28
C ILE A 74 0.05 1.21 3.14
N GLU A 75 -0.67 0.14 3.47
CA GLU A 75 -1.26 -0.80 2.52
C GLU A 75 -2.26 -0.08 1.59
N ALA A 76 -3.24 0.64 2.13
CA ALA A 76 -4.24 1.38 1.36
C ALA A 76 -3.63 2.40 0.38
N VAL A 77 -2.60 3.14 0.79
CA VAL A 77 -1.87 4.04 -0.13
C VAL A 77 -1.12 3.23 -1.19
N SER A 78 -0.36 2.20 -0.80
CA SER A 78 0.49 1.43 -1.72
C SER A 78 -0.29 0.57 -2.73
N ALA A 79 -1.45 0.05 -2.34
CA ALA A 79 -2.32 -0.81 -3.15
C ALA A 79 -3.40 -0.04 -3.93
N SER A 80 -3.49 1.29 -3.74
CA SER A 80 -4.48 2.16 -4.39
C SER A 80 -4.45 2.14 -5.93
N GLY A 81 -3.32 1.78 -6.53
CA GLY A 81 -3.09 1.91 -7.98
C GLY A 81 -2.91 3.37 -8.46
N LEU A 82 -2.93 4.35 -7.55
CA LEU A 82 -2.79 5.77 -7.87
C LEU A 82 -1.32 6.14 -8.14
N PRO A 83 -0.99 6.92 -9.19
CA PRO A 83 0.38 7.33 -9.47
C PRO A 83 1.00 8.18 -8.33
N GLN A 84 0.16 8.89 -7.56
CA GLN A 84 0.55 9.64 -6.36
C GLN A 84 1.15 8.77 -5.24
N ALA A 85 0.86 7.46 -5.20
CA ALA A 85 1.15 6.60 -4.05
C ALA A 85 2.63 6.53 -3.68
N ALA A 86 3.53 6.54 -4.68
CA ALA A 86 4.96 6.59 -4.45
C ALA A 86 5.39 7.90 -3.78
N GLU A 87 4.96 9.06 -4.31
CA GLU A 87 5.32 10.38 -3.75
C GLU A 87 4.78 10.54 -2.32
N VAL A 88 3.55 10.09 -2.03
CA VAL A 88 2.97 10.13 -0.68
C VAL A 88 3.82 9.34 0.31
N LEU A 89 4.24 8.13 -0.06
CA LEU A 89 5.06 7.26 0.79
C LEU A 89 6.49 7.80 0.95
N GLU A 90 7.12 8.32 -0.12
CA GLU A 90 8.43 8.98 -0.06
C GLU A 90 8.39 10.23 0.83
N THR A 91 7.39 11.11 0.64
CA THR A 91 7.12 12.30 1.46
C THR A 91 6.92 11.94 2.93
N TRP A 92 6.17 10.88 3.21
CA TRP A 92 5.94 10.41 4.57
C TRP A 92 7.24 9.88 5.19
N GLN A 93 8.01 9.07 4.46
CA GLN A 93 9.30 8.52 4.93
C GLN A 93 10.32 9.64 5.20
N ALA A 94 10.37 10.67 4.36
CA ALA A 94 11.18 11.88 4.52
C ALA A 94 10.76 12.76 5.72
N ARG A 95 9.55 12.51 6.28
CA ARG A 95 8.89 13.31 7.34
C ARG A 95 8.43 14.69 6.84
N GLU A 96 8.20 14.81 5.54
CA GLU A 96 7.74 16.02 4.84
C GLU A 96 6.20 16.03 4.67
N MET A 97 5.50 15.02 5.20
CA MET A 97 4.04 15.00 5.26
C MET A 97 3.54 15.84 6.46
N TRP A 98 2.60 16.74 6.19
CA TRP A 98 1.95 17.58 7.21
C TRP A 98 0.43 17.50 7.08
N GLN A 99 -0.26 17.50 8.22
CA GLN A 99 -1.71 17.70 8.28
C GLN A 99 -2.03 19.16 8.63
N ARG A 100 -2.98 19.79 7.92
CA ARG A 100 -3.49 21.13 8.26
C ARG A 100 -4.57 21.01 9.34
N LYS A 101 -4.53 21.87 10.37
CA LYS A 101 -5.39 21.76 11.57
C LYS A 101 -6.82 22.25 11.37
N ALA A 102 -7.09 23.02 10.31
CA ALA A 102 -8.40 23.62 10.06
C ALA A 102 -9.40 22.65 9.44
N ASP A 103 -8.92 21.72 8.62
CA ASP A 103 -9.69 20.81 7.76
C ASP A 103 -9.28 19.33 7.90
N GLY A 104 -8.11 19.04 8.48
CA GLY A 104 -7.59 17.67 8.63
C GLY A 104 -6.91 17.11 7.39
N LEU A 105 -6.75 17.91 6.33
CA LEU A 105 -6.18 17.49 5.05
C LEU A 105 -4.64 17.35 5.13
N PHE A 106 -4.07 16.52 4.26
CA PHE A 106 -2.65 16.13 4.26
C PHE A 106 -1.92 16.65 3.02
N PHE A 107 -0.69 17.12 3.21
CA PHE A 107 0.09 17.81 2.20
C PHE A 107 1.57 17.42 2.27
N ARG A 108 2.29 17.54 1.14
CA ARG A 108 3.75 17.68 1.17
C ARG A 108 4.08 19.12 1.58
N GLY A 109 4.82 19.31 2.66
CA GLY A 109 5.15 20.65 3.17
C GLY A 109 6.54 21.11 2.74
N GLU A 110 6.60 22.00 1.75
CA GLU A 110 7.83 22.73 1.38
C GLU A 110 8.14 23.78 2.47
N ASP A 111 9.33 23.73 3.07
CA ASP A 111 9.78 24.77 4.03
C ASP A 111 10.25 26.00 3.26
N ILE A 112 9.55 27.13 3.44
CA ILE A 112 9.89 28.40 2.77
C ILE A 112 10.54 29.40 3.73
N GLY A 113 11.00 28.93 4.90
CA GLY A 113 11.64 29.74 5.93
C GLY A 113 10.65 30.45 6.85
N SER A 114 11.18 31.17 7.83
CA SER A 114 10.40 31.94 8.84
C SER A 114 9.37 31.13 9.66
N LYS A 115 9.44 29.78 9.63
CA LYS A 115 8.42 28.84 10.13
C LYS A 115 7.11 28.85 9.33
N THR A 116 7.15 29.26 8.06
CA THR A 116 6.05 29.12 7.11
C THR A 116 6.35 27.95 6.18
N TYR A 117 5.32 27.17 5.87
CA TYR A 117 5.37 26.10 4.88
C TYR A 117 4.44 26.44 3.72
N ARG A 118 4.81 26.01 2.51
CA ARG A 118 3.91 25.95 1.37
C ARG A 118 3.38 24.51 1.27
N PRO A 119 2.11 24.23 1.64
CA PRO A 119 1.56 22.90 1.51
C PRO A 119 1.23 22.65 0.04
N ILE A 120 1.71 21.54 -0.47
CA ILE A 120 1.47 21.04 -1.83
C ILE A 120 0.45 19.90 -1.70
N ASP A 121 -0.64 20.01 -2.47
CA ASP A 121 -1.70 19.01 -2.53
C ASP A 121 -1.19 17.73 -3.22
N PHE A 122 -1.52 16.57 -2.65
CA PHE A 122 -1.01 15.29 -3.18
C PHE A 122 -1.69 14.86 -4.49
N ASP A 123 -2.94 15.26 -4.75
CA ASP A 123 -3.66 14.85 -5.95
C ASP A 123 -3.41 15.76 -7.14
N THR A 124 -3.32 17.08 -6.92
CA THR A 124 -3.08 18.07 -7.99
C THR A 124 -1.61 18.43 -8.18
N GLY A 125 -0.79 18.28 -7.14
CA GLY A 125 0.60 18.80 -7.12
C GLY A 125 0.70 20.33 -7.00
N GLU A 126 -0.42 21.04 -6.79
CA GLU A 126 -0.45 22.50 -6.69
C GLU A 126 -0.24 23.01 -5.24
N ALA A 127 0.30 24.22 -5.13
CA ALA A 127 0.54 24.89 -3.85
C ALA A 127 -0.73 25.57 -3.32
N VAL A 128 -1.29 25.04 -2.23
CA VAL A 128 -2.55 25.49 -1.62
C VAL A 128 -2.31 26.55 -0.53
N GLY A 129 -1.59 27.61 -0.91
CA GLY A 129 -1.25 28.79 -0.11
C GLY A 129 0.05 28.67 0.69
N GLU A 130 0.29 29.64 1.56
CA GLU A 130 1.42 29.65 2.50
C GLU A 130 0.86 29.68 3.94
N VAL A 131 1.28 28.75 4.78
CA VAL A 131 0.64 28.43 6.07
C VAL A 131 1.71 28.39 7.17
N PRO A 132 1.53 29.09 8.31
CA PRO A 132 2.49 29.05 9.40
C PRO A 132 2.49 27.67 10.06
N SER A 133 3.65 27.20 10.49
CA SER A 133 3.84 25.87 11.12
C SER A 133 2.97 25.67 12.38
N SER A 134 2.52 26.75 13.01
CA SER A 134 1.52 26.73 14.09
C SER A 134 0.16 26.15 13.69
N GLU A 135 -0.23 26.25 12.41
CA GLU A 135 -1.48 25.72 11.85
C GLU A 135 -1.33 24.32 11.24
N LEU A 136 -0.10 23.79 11.18
CA LEU A 136 0.20 22.45 10.66
C LEU A 136 0.61 21.47 11.78
N LYS A 137 0.49 20.17 11.50
CA LYS A 137 0.97 19.06 12.32
C LYS A 137 1.82 18.13 11.45
N GLN A 138 3.13 18.13 11.67
CA GLN A 138 4.05 17.26 10.94
C GLN A 138 3.82 15.79 11.32
N ILE A 139 3.61 14.93 10.33
CA ILE A 139 3.40 13.49 10.53
C ILE A 139 4.76 12.80 10.50
N LYS A 140 5.30 12.48 11.68
CA LYS A 140 6.65 11.95 11.86
C LYS A 140 6.64 10.42 12.10
N PRO A 141 6.83 9.58 11.08
CA PRO A 141 7.02 8.16 11.30
C PRO A 141 8.29 7.92 12.10
N ASN A 142 8.18 7.07 13.13
CA ASN A 142 9.34 6.54 13.84
C ASN A 142 10.15 5.58 12.94
N SER A 143 11.38 5.24 13.32
CA SER A 143 12.29 4.40 12.52
C SER A 143 11.67 3.07 12.06
N GLY A 144 10.84 2.45 12.90
CA GLY A 144 10.14 1.22 12.57
C GLY A 144 8.97 1.42 11.58
N ILE A 145 8.33 2.58 11.55
CA ILE A 145 7.34 2.93 10.51
C ILE A 145 8.06 3.28 9.20
N GLN A 146 9.17 4.02 9.27
CA GLN A 146 10.01 4.31 8.09
C GLN A 146 10.49 3.02 7.40
N GLY A 147 10.73 1.94 8.17
CA GLY A 147 10.97 0.60 7.63
C GLY A 147 9.79 -0.01 6.88
N LEU A 148 8.58 0.04 7.43
CA LEU A 148 7.36 -0.48 6.74
C LEU A 148 7.06 0.30 5.46
N ILE A 149 7.20 1.64 5.50
CA ILE A 149 7.08 2.49 4.32
C ILE A 149 8.17 2.12 3.29
N GLY A 150 9.38 1.79 3.75
CA GLY A 150 10.46 1.29 2.88
C GLY A 150 10.10 -0.01 2.17
N THR A 151 9.53 -0.99 2.88
CA THR A 151 9.02 -2.24 2.30
C THR A 151 7.95 -1.97 1.23
N ALA A 152 7.01 -1.05 1.47
CA ALA A 152 5.99 -0.68 0.50
C ALA A 152 6.57 0.04 -0.73
N LEU A 153 7.56 0.92 -0.53
CA LEU A 153 8.24 1.64 -1.61
C LEU A 153 9.03 0.73 -2.56
N VAL A 154 9.51 -0.43 -2.08
CA VAL A 154 10.25 -1.39 -2.93
C VAL A 154 9.43 -1.84 -4.15
N THR A 155 8.11 -2.01 -4.02
CA THR A 155 7.25 -2.39 -5.17
C THR A 155 7.28 -1.34 -6.28
N PHE A 156 7.26 -0.06 -5.93
CA PHE A 156 7.39 1.05 -6.89
C PHE A 156 8.80 1.11 -7.47
N GLN A 157 9.83 1.03 -6.62
CA GLN A 157 11.24 1.13 -7.03
C GLN A 157 11.70 -0.04 -7.93
N LEU A 158 11.17 -1.25 -7.73
CA LEU A 158 11.42 -2.42 -8.57
C LEU A 158 10.69 -2.37 -9.92
N ASN A 159 9.72 -1.47 -10.10
CA ASN A 159 8.93 -1.30 -11.34
C ASN A 159 9.05 0.10 -11.95
N ASP A 160 9.91 0.97 -11.41
CA ASP A 160 10.10 2.33 -11.89
C ASP A 160 10.54 2.35 -13.38
N PRO A 161 10.00 3.22 -14.24
CA PRO A 161 10.38 3.32 -15.65
C PRO A 161 11.89 3.46 -15.88
N SER A 162 12.61 4.13 -14.96
CA SER A 162 14.06 4.23 -14.97
C SER A 162 14.73 2.92 -14.59
N ARG A 163 15.29 2.26 -15.61
CA ARG A 163 16.18 1.08 -15.48
C ARG A 163 17.25 1.25 -14.40
N ALA A 164 17.78 2.47 -14.22
CA ALA A 164 18.79 2.77 -13.20
C ALA A 164 18.22 2.62 -11.78
N LYS A 165 17.04 3.18 -11.51
CA LYS A 165 16.35 3.00 -10.22
C LYS A 165 16.03 1.52 -9.94
N ARG A 166 15.56 0.75 -10.94
CA ARG A 166 15.32 -0.70 -10.78
C ARG A 166 16.60 -1.47 -10.39
N ILE A 167 17.76 -1.07 -10.92
CA ILE A 167 19.07 -1.63 -10.56
C ILE A 167 19.48 -1.30 -9.12
N ASP A 168 19.23 -0.08 -8.67
CA ASP A 168 19.56 0.36 -7.29
C ASP A 168 18.58 -0.18 -6.24
N ALA A 169 17.31 -0.38 -6.62
CA ALA A 169 16.33 -1.13 -5.83
C ALA A 169 16.83 -2.57 -5.59
N LEU A 170 17.17 -3.31 -6.66
CA LEU A 170 17.73 -4.67 -6.57
C LEU A 170 19.03 -4.73 -5.75
N ARG A 171 19.97 -3.80 -5.98
CA ARG A 171 21.21 -3.69 -5.20
C ARG A 171 20.95 -3.43 -3.71
N SER A 172 19.85 -2.76 -3.37
CA SER A 172 19.47 -2.52 -1.97
C SER A 172 18.79 -3.73 -1.35
N LEU A 173 17.94 -4.42 -2.12
CA LEU A 173 17.33 -5.69 -1.77
C LEU A 173 18.38 -6.78 -1.48
N GLU A 174 19.38 -6.94 -2.34
CA GLU A 174 20.52 -7.87 -2.16
C GLU A 174 21.31 -7.64 -0.87
N ARG A 175 21.32 -6.42 -0.33
CA ARG A 175 22.05 -6.05 0.90
C ARG A 175 21.22 -6.16 2.17
N ALA A 176 19.89 -6.19 2.07
CA ALA A 176 18.96 -6.08 3.20
C ALA A 176 17.74 -7.02 3.09
N ALA A 177 17.90 -8.13 2.36
CA ALA A 177 16.87 -9.11 2.09
C ALA A 177 16.23 -9.67 3.37
N ASN A 178 14.90 -9.68 3.41
CA ASN A 178 14.06 -10.21 4.48
C ASN A 178 12.75 -10.74 3.89
N ALA A 179 11.94 -11.45 4.70
CA ALA A 179 10.72 -12.12 4.26
C ALA A 179 9.70 -11.16 3.60
N ASP A 180 9.50 -9.98 4.17
CA ASP A 180 8.51 -8.99 3.71
C ASP A 180 8.80 -8.50 2.27
N LEU A 181 10.02 -8.69 1.77
CA LEU A 181 10.46 -8.27 0.43
C LEU A 181 10.27 -9.34 -0.65
N LEU A 182 9.95 -10.59 -0.28
CA LEU A 182 9.76 -11.68 -1.25
C LEU A 182 8.53 -11.48 -2.14
N ALA A 183 7.41 -11.02 -1.59
CA ALA A 183 6.20 -10.74 -2.36
C ALA A 183 6.35 -9.53 -3.31
N PRO A 184 6.87 -8.35 -2.89
CA PRO A 184 7.25 -7.26 -3.79
C PRO A 184 8.19 -7.69 -4.92
N LEU A 185 9.19 -8.54 -4.62
CA LEU A 185 10.12 -9.03 -5.62
C LEU A 185 9.41 -9.92 -6.66
N ARG A 186 8.61 -10.90 -6.21
CA ARG A 186 7.82 -11.79 -7.08
C ARG A 186 6.89 -10.99 -8.01
N ALA A 187 6.15 -10.01 -7.47
CA ALA A 187 5.28 -9.14 -8.26
C ALA A 187 6.03 -8.35 -9.35
N SER A 188 7.31 -8.01 -9.11
CA SER A 188 8.14 -7.27 -10.07
C SER A 188 8.82 -8.12 -11.16
N ILE A 189 8.78 -9.45 -11.09
CA ILE A 189 9.44 -10.33 -12.07
C ILE A 189 8.74 -10.28 -13.42
N GLU A 190 7.42 -10.45 -13.44
CA GLU A 190 6.73 -10.63 -14.72
C GLU A 190 6.72 -9.36 -15.61
N PRO A 191 6.43 -8.14 -15.10
CA PRO A 191 6.45 -6.92 -15.90
C PRO A 191 7.86 -6.39 -16.24
N GLU A 192 8.95 -7.09 -15.91
CA GLU A 192 10.31 -6.65 -16.28
C GLU A 192 10.64 -7.00 -17.74
N GLU A 193 10.68 -5.99 -18.60
CA GLU A 193 11.04 -6.13 -20.02
C GLU A 193 12.55 -6.34 -20.25
N ASP A 194 13.42 -5.88 -19.34
CA ASP A 194 14.86 -6.12 -19.44
C ASP A 194 15.19 -7.54 -19.00
N ALA A 195 15.51 -8.41 -19.97
CA ALA A 195 15.82 -9.82 -19.72
C ALA A 195 16.97 -10.06 -18.72
N VAL A 196 17.95 -9.14 -18.62
CA VAL A 196 19.06 -9.25 -17.66
C VAL A 196 18.58 -8.88 -16.25
N LEU A 197 17.70 -7.88 -16.11
CA LEU A 197 17.06 -7.55 -14.84
C LEU A 197 16.03 -8.60 -14.43
N LYS A 198 15.28 -9.19 -15.36
CA LYS A 198 14.32 -10.27 -15.08
C LYS A 198 15.05 -11.52 -14.57
N ALA A 199 16.15 -11.92 -15.21
CA ALA A 199 17.01 -13.00 -14.72
C ALA A 199 17.62 -12.70 -13.33
N ARG A 200 18.02 -11.45 -13.06
CA ARG A 200 18.53 -11.04 -11.73
C ARG A 200 17.43 -11.03 -10.66
N LYS A 201 16.23 -10.54 -10.98
CA LYS A 201 15.04 -10.60 -10.11
C LYS A 201 14.70 -12.06 -9.77
N GLN A 202 14.67 -12.93 -10.78
CA GLN A 202 14.43 -14.38 -10.61
C GLN A 202 15.50 -15.05 -9.73
N ARG A 203 16.80 -14.84 -9.99
CA ARG A 203 17.87 -15.39 -9.13
C ARG A 203 17.71 -14.96 -7.67
N LEU A 204 17.48 -13.66 -7.45
CA LEU A 204 17.29 -13.13 -6.11
C LEU A 204 16.03 -13.70 -5.44
N GLU A 205 14.96 -13.92 -6.21
CA GLU A 205 13.72 -14.52 -5.73
C GLU A 205 13.92 -15.98 -5.28
N ARG A 206 14.73 -16.79 -5.97
CA ARG A 206 15.12 -18.12 -5.46
C ARG A 206 15.88 -18.01 -4.13
N LEU A 207 16.86 -17.11 -4.04
CA LEU A 207 17.67 -16.92 -2.82
C LEU A 207 16.82 -16.50 -1.61
N LEU A 208 15.84 -15.60 -1.81
CA LEU A 208 14.88 -15.22 -0.78
C LEU A 208 13.90 -16.36 -0.48
N THR A 209 13.45 -17.12 -1.48
CA THR A 209 12.59 -18.29 -1.29
C THR A 209 13.26 -19.33 -0.39
N ILE A 210 14.48 -19.77 -0.72
CA ILE A 210 15.31 -20.69 0.10
C ILE A 210 15.39 -20.21 1.56
N SER A 211 15.52 -18.90 1.76
CA SER A 211 15.75 -18.27 3.07
C SER A 211 14.45 -18.09 3.89
N TYR A 212 13.36 -17.69 3.26
CA TYR A 212 12.23 -17.01 3.91
C TYR A 212 10.83 -17.48 3.51
N ASP A 213 10.65 -18.33 2.49
CA ASP A 213 9.31 -18.77 2.12
C ASP A 213 8.68 -19.61 3.25
N PRO A 214 7.39 -19.41 3.60
CA PRO A 214 6.71 -20.22 4.60
C PRO A 214 6.47 -21.68 4.17
N ASP A 215 6.43 -21.98 2.87
CA ASP A 215 6.20 -23.33 2.36
C ASP A 215 7.52 -24.15 2.22
N PRO A 216 7.68 -25.28 2.93
CA PRO A 216 8.83 -26.16 2.76
C PRO A 216 9.00 -26.71 1.34
N GLU A 217 7.92 -26.93 0.58
CA GLU A 217 8.02 -27.51 -0.77
C GLU A 217 8.61 -26.50 -1.76
N ALA A 218 8.11 -25.25 -1.77
CA ALA A 218 8.70 -24.14 -2.53
C ALA A 218 10.18 -23.91 -2.17
N ARG A 219 10.57 -24.06 -0.90
CA ARG A 219 11.98 -23.97 -0.48
C ARG A 219 12.83 -25.10 -1.06
N ILE A 220 12.35 -26.34 -1.02
CA ILE A 220 13.06 -27.50 -1.57
C ILE A 220 13.23 -27.33 -3.08
N ALA A 221 12.15 -26.98 -3.80
CA ALA A 221 12.20 -26.71 -5.24
C ALA A 221 13.22 -25.61 -5.60
N ALA A 222 13.29 -24.51 -4.82
CA ALA A 222 14.27 -23.46 -5.03
C ALA A 222 15.73 -23.91 -4.75
N ILE A 223 15.95 -24.83 -3.80
CA ILE A 223 17.27 -25.45 -3.58
C ILE A 223 17.64 -26.35 -4.76
N GLU A 224 16.70 -27.12 -5.29
CA GLU A 224 16.92 -28.02 -6.43
C GLU A 224 17.16 -27.24 -7.74
N GLU A 225 16.44 -26.14 -8.00
CA GLU A 225 16.70 -25.23 -9.12
C GLU A 225 18.12 -24.62 -9.09
N MET A 226 18.67 -24.37 -7.89
CA MET A 226 20.02 -23.83 -7.72
C MET A 226 21.10 -24.92 -7.57
N SER A 227 20.77 -26.18 -7.81
CA SER A 227 21.70 -27.30 -7.69
C SER A 227 22.87 -27.19 -8.68
N GLY A 228 24.09 -27.30 -8.16
CA GLY A 228 25.33 -27.12 -8.93
C GLY A 228 25.81 -25.68 -9.09
N ASP A 229 25.03 -24.68 -8.66
CA ASP A 229 25.47 -23.29 -8.64
C ASP A 229 26.55 -23.08 -7.56
N LEU A 230 27.71 -22.55 -7.97
CA LEU A 230 28.87 -22.38 -7.09
C LEU A 230 28.95 -20.99 -6.45
N GLY A 231 27.96 -20.12 -6.68
CA GLY A 231 27.89 -18.73 -6.24
C GLY A 231 27.99 -18.55 -4.73
N LEU A 232 28.64 -17.46 -4.31
CA LEU A 232 28.79 -17.11 -2.89
C LEU A 232 27.45 -16.70 -2.25
N ASP A 233 26.52 -16.22 -3.06
CA ASP A 233 25.14 -15.91 -2.71
C ASP A 233 24.31 -17.16 -2.41
N VAL A 234 24.41 -18.21 -3.26
CA VAL A 234 23.76 -19.51 -3.02
C VAL A 234 24.30 -20.17 -1.75
N ARG A 235 25.62 -20.15 -1.57
CA ARG A 235 26.25 -20.59 -0.30
C ARG A 235 25.77 -19.75 0.88
N GLY A 236 25.56 -18.45 0.68
CA GLY A 236 25.00 -17.54 1.68
C GLY A 236 23.59 -17.92 2.13
N ALA A 237 22.72 -18.32 1.20
CA ALA A 237 21.36 -18.77 1.49
C ALA A 237 21.32 -20.18 2.12
N LEU A 238 22.19 -21.09 1.68
CA LEU A 238 22.23 -22.49 2.17
C LEU A 238 22.93 -22.65 3.52
N ASN A 239 24.01 -21.91 3.80
CA ASN A 239 24.80 -22.06 5.03
C ASN A 239 23.96 -21.97 6.32
N PRO A 240 23.03 -20.99 6.51
CA PRO A 240 22.16 -20.92 7.68
C PRO A 240 21.34 -22.18 7.94
N LEU A 241 20.92 -22.88 6.89
CA LEU A 241 20.10 -24.11 6.99
C LEU A 241 20.89 -25.29 7.59
N THR A 242 22.24 -25.22 7.56
CA THR A 242 23.13 -26.25 8.11
C THR A 242 23.52 -26.00 9.58
N VAL A 243 23.14 -24.85 10.15
CA VAL A 243 23.55 -24.45 11.50
C VAL A 243 22.82 -25.28 12.56
N LYS A 244 23.60 -26.06 13.32
CA LYS A 244 23.09 -26.93 14.38
C LYS A 244 23.01 -26.16 15.70
N THR A 245 21.88 -26.28 16.39
CA THR A 245 21.70 -25.77 17.76
C THR A 245 21.56 -26.93 18.74
N LEU A 246 22.13 -26.80 19.94
CA LEU A 246 21.93 -27.77 21.01
C LEU A 246 20.64 -27.41 21.77
N LYS A 247 19.71 -28.37 21.87
CA LYS A 247 18.53 -28.28 22.72
C LYS A 247 18.50 -29.47 23.67
N VAL A 248 18.00 -29.26 24.88
CA VAL A 248 17.78 -30.29 25.89
C VAL A 248 16.28 -30.51 26.03
N PHE A 249 15.87 -31.77 26.10
CA PHE A 249 14.48 -32.19 26.29
C PHE A 249 14.41 -33.16 27.47
N GLU A 250 13.27 -33.19 28.16
CA GLU A 250 12.97 -34.21 29.17
C GLU A 250 12.37 -35.42 28.46
N GLY A 251 13.16 -36.50 28.31
CA GLY A 251 12.80 -37.66 27.51
C GLY A 251 13.27 -37.55 26.05
N GLU A 252 12.41 -37.92 25.11
CA GLU A 252 12.72 -37.90 23.68
C GLU A 252 12.37 -36.54 23.03
N PRO A 253 13.09 -36.11 21.97
CA PRO A 253 12.77 -34.87 21.27
C PRO A 253 11.42 -34.97 20.53
N PRO A 254 10.64 -33.89 20.41
CA PRO A 254 9.40 -33.87 19.63
C PRO A 254 9.64 -34.23 18.15
N ALA A 255 8.69 -34.92 17.53
CA ALA A 255 8.80 -35.47 16.18
C ALA A 255 8.92 -34.38 15.09
N GLU A 256 8.50 -33.16 15.39
CA GLU A 256 8.54 -31.98 14.53
C GLU A 256 9.94 -31.34 14.47
N VAL A 257 10.89 -31.81 15.29
CA VAL A 257 12.26 -31.28 15.35
C VAL A 257 13.16 -32.05 14.39
N ASN A 258 13.84 -31.33 13.48
CA ASN A 258 14.90 -31.91 12.65
C ASN A 258 16.15 -32.22 13.50
N VAL A 259 16.28 -33.48 13.95
CA VAL A 259 17.36 -33.92 14.85
C VAL A 259 18.60 -34.38 14.06
N ALA A 260 19.60 -33.51 13.98
CA ALA A 260 20.87 -33.83 13.31
C ALA A 260 21.80 -34.80 14.08
N ARG A 261 21.64 -34.94 15.39
CA ARG A 261 22.31 -35.93 16.27
C ARG A 261 21.65 -35.91 17.66
N VAL A 262 21.39 -37.09 18.23
CA VAL A 262 21.06 -37.24 19.66
C VAL A 262 22.36 -37.35 20.49
N LEU A 263 22.38 -36.70 21.66
CA LEU A 263 23.43 -36.83 22.67
C LEU A 263 22.80 -37.31 23.98
N ARG A 264 23.54 -38.04 24.81
CA ARG A 264 23.11 -38.45 26.16
C ARG A 264 24.17 -38.01 27.19
N PRO A 265 23.78 -37.65 28.43
CA PRO A 265 24.76 -37.35 29.47
C PRO A 265 25.72 -38.53 29.68
N GLY A 266 27.01 -38.31 29.47
CA GLY A 266 28.05 -39.35 29.55
C GLY A 266 28.37 -40.09 28.25
N SER A 267 27.86 -39.66 27.08
CA SER A 267 28.22 -40.18 25.75
C SER A 267 29.13 -39.26 24.94
#